data_AF-A0A384B573-F1
#
_entry.id   AF-A0A384B573-F1
#
_cell.length_a   1.000
_cell.length_b   1.000
_cell.length_c   1.000
_cell.angle_alpha   90.00
_cell.angle_beta   90.00
_cell.angle_gamma   90.00
#
_symmetry.space_group_name_H-M   'P 1'
#
loop_
_entity.id
_entity.type
_entity.pdbx_description
1 polymer ?
#
loop_
_entity_poly.entity_id
_entity_poly.type
_entity_poly.pdbx_seq_one_letter_code
_entity_poly.pdbx_strand_id
1 'polypeptide(L)'
;MRIRSEAEMEEQIQELKTITRLQEQCRALQIQAVKETTVKNKATLAVLRGNIRRGSHEWALAKKYDQQTISKACGKDVPMRLAHSRCTMEVAREKLRKYVFDRVNMHNVLTHLLRRREQKLESMQLELASLKNQPEATKEELRMLQVIRQLENNIEKTMVKITTSQNIHLLYVDLLDHLKKKLAGYPTELDKLQNLVVDYCSELSDMAIMSQDAMMITDEVKMNMRQGEATFIKERQARENRLNQQKKLIDKIHTKETSEKYRWGRQDLHFPSNLMGPETLKVRRRETSKADIEYQTDVTALVEKVKTAVRCSHLWDIAGRFLAQRNTEENLELQMADCEGRRAQLEAVMKELEMKEVMLKFHQTPSSISLKSVEKKMKDMLKEEEDRLQLAHANMAKSQKLLLTIETGIDNLHIRLVGVPLPTAQKEALPSDTLDVHSKLAHCEEKLLYLADRVQMLARTEEVLTKVRDALESSALKEKQNTRISLEEMEEDVIETFQFADVDHSYVPSRAEIKRQGQRLIEGKLKVAKKKK
;
A
#
# COMPACT_ATOMS: atom_id res chain seq x y z
N MET A 1 60.10 47.74 -165.67
CA MET A 1 59.86 47.11 -164.35
C MET A 1 61.20 46.83 -163.67
N ARG A 2 61.70 47.71 -162.79
CA ARG A 2 62.76 47.45 -161.78
C ARG A 2 63.23 48.68 -160.98
N ILE A 3 62.76 49.90 -161.27
CA ILE A 3 63.23 51.14 -160.59
C ILE A 3 62.22 51.66 -159.52
N ARG A 4 61.04 51.06 -159.38
CA ARG A 4 60.06 51.44 -158.32
C ARG A 4 60.19 50.64 -157.01
N SER A 5 60.98 49.57 -156.96
CA SER A 5 61.06 48.70 -155.77
C SER A 5 62.14 49.08 -154.75
N GLU A 6 63.15 49.87 -155.13
CA GLU A 6 64.22 50.26 -154.19
C GLU A 6 63.83 51.46 -153.32
N ALA A 7 63.12 52.45 -153.88
CA ALA A 7 62.61 53.59 -153.11
C ALA A 7 61.54 53.18 -152.08
N GLU A 8 60.64 52.26 -152.45
CA GLU A 8 59.64 51.69 -151.52
C GLU A 8 60.29 50.86 -150.40
N MET A 9 61.41 50.17 -150.68
CA MET A 9 62.17 49.42 -149.67
C MET A 9 62.90 50.34 -148.69
N GLU A 10 63.49 51.45 -149.16
CA GLU A 10 64.16 52.43 -148.30
C GLU A 10 63.15 53.13 -147.37
N GLU A 11 61.96 53.47 -147.89
CA GLU A 11 60.86 54.08 -147.14
C GLU A 11 60.30 53.10 -146.09
N GLN A 12 60.12 51.82 -146.43
CA GLN A 12 59.76 50.75 -145.49
C GLN A 12 60.81 50.54 -144.40
N ILE A 13 62.10 50.62 -144.72
CA ILE A 13 63.18 50.53 -143.71
C ILE A 13 63.14 51.76 -142.78
N GLN A 14 62.84 52.94 -143.30
CA GLN A 14 62.75 54.16 -142.51
C GLN A 14 61.51 54.15 -141.61
N GLU A 15 60.37 53.64 -142.08
CA GLU A 15 59.17 53.36 -141.28
C GLU A 15 59.45 52.31 -140.20
N LEU A 16 60.11 51.19 -140.51
CA LEU A 16 60.46 50.19 -139.50
C LEU A 16 61.41 50.75 -138.44
N LYS A 17 62.35 51.64 -138.82
CA LYS A 17 63.23 52.35 -137.87
C LYS A 17 62.46 53.33 -136.99
N THR A 18 61.49 54.07 -137.52
CA THR A 18 60.65 54.98 -136.70
C THR A 18 59.70 54.20 -135.79
N ILE A 19 59.10 53.11 -136.27
CA ILE A 19 58.28 52.19 -135.46
C ILE A 19 59.11 51.58 -134.34
N THR A 20 60.32 51.10 -134.63
CA THR A 20 61.23 50.51 -133.61
C THR A 20 61.60 51.57 -132.57
N ARG A 21 61.96 52.79 -133.00
CA ARG A 21 62.25 53.91 -132.09
C ARG A 21 61.05 54.27 -131.21
N LEU A 22 59.84 54.30 -131.78
CA LEU A 22 58.61 54.57 -131.02
C LEU A 22 58.28 53.44 -130.05
N GLN A 23 58.47 52.17 -130.45
CA GLN A 23 58.31 51.02 -129.55
C GLN A 23 59.31 51.04 -128.41
N GLU A 24 60.56 51.42 -128.66
CA GLU A 24 61.58 51.62 -127.62
C GLU A 24 61.23 52.79 -126.69
N GLN A 25 60.73 53.91 -127.22
CA GLN A 25 60.24 55.03 -126.42
C GLN A 25 59.01 54.65 -125.58
N CYS A 26 58.05 53.92 -126.14
CA CYS A 26 56.88 53.41 -125.41
C CYS A 26 57.30 52.43 -124.30
N ARG A 27 58.23 51.51 -124.58
CA ARG A 27 58.80 50.61 -123.55
C ARG A 27 59.51 51.41 -122.46
N ALA A 28 60.29 52.43 -122.81
CA ALA A 28 60.97 53.29 -121.85
C ALA A 28 59.97 54.05 -120.96
N LEU A 29 58.93 54.65 -121.54
CA LEU A 29 57.85 55.33 -120.81
C LEU A 29 57.06 54.37 -119.92
N GLN A 30 56.78 53.15 -120.38
CA GLN A 30 56.08 52.14 -119.59
C GLN A 30 56.95 51.66 -118.41
N ILE A 31 58.25 51.45 -118.62
CA ILE A 31 59.21 51.15 -117.55
C ILE A 31 59.29 52.33 -116.57
N GLN A 32 59.30 53.58 -117.05
CA GLN A 32 59.30 54.76 -116.20
C GLN A 32 58.00 54.86 -115.38
N ALA A 33 56.83 54.65 -115.98
CA ALA A 33 55.54 54.65 -115.27
C ALA A 33 55.49 53.55 -114.20
N VAL A 34 55.98 52.35 -114.48
CA VAL A 34 56.10 51.27 -113.48
C VAL A 34 57.10 51.63 -112.38
N LYS A 35 58.23 52.27 -112.70
CA LYS A 35 59.17 52.78 -111.70
C LYS A 35 58.53 53.86 -110.81
N GLU A 36 57.78 54.79 -111.39
CA GLU A 36 57.08 55.83 -110.63
C GLU A 36 55.97 55.25 -109.73
N THR A 37 55.17 54.30 -110.24
CA THR A 37 54.14 53.63 -109.41
C THR A 37 54.77 52.78 -108.31
N THR A 38 55.88 52.08 -108.58
CA THR A 38 56.59 51.33 -107.53
C THR A 38 57.19 52.24 -106.47
N VAL A 39 57.70 53.42 -106.83
CA VAL A 39 58.17 54.44 -105.87
C VAL A 39 56.99 54.99 -105.06
N LYS A 40 55.88 55.35 -105.70
CA LYS A 40 54.65 55.80 -105.01
C LYS A 40 54.11 54.72 -104.06
N ASN A 41 54.11 53.45 -104.46
CA ASN A 41 53.70 52.32 -103.63
C ASN A 41 54.66 52.08 -102.46
N LYS A 42 55.97 52.24 -102.66
CA LYS A 42 56.96 52.20 -101.56
C LYS A 42 56.72 53.33 -100.56
N ALA A 43 56.40 54.54 -101.02
CA ALA A 43 56.10 55.67 -100.16
C ALA A 43 54.79 55.46 -99.35
N THR A 44 53.71 54.99 -99.98
CA THR A 44 52.45 54.71 -99.29
C THR A 44 52.60 53.56 -98.29
N LEU A 45 53.32 52.49 -98.63
CA LEU A 45 53.65 51.42 -97.69
C LEU A 45 54.46 51.93 -96.48
N ALA A 46 55.40 52.85 -96.68
CA ALA A 46 56.15 53.46 -95.60
C ALA A 46 55.24 54.25 -94.64
N VAL A 47 54.27 55.01 -95.18
CA VAL A 47 53.27 55.74 -94.39
C VAL A 47 52.36 54.78 -93.62
N LEU A 48 51.80 53.76 -94.28
CA LEU A 48 50.94 52.76 -93.63
C LEU A 48 51.65 52.01 -92.52
N ARG A 49 52.91 51.59 -92.75
CA ARG A 49 53.75 50.99 -91.70
C ARG A 49 54.02 51.96 -90.56
N GLY A 50 54.21 53.24 -90.86
CA GLY A 50 54.30 54.31 -89.86
C GLY A 50 53.03 54.41 -89.00
N ASN A 51 51.86 54.39 -89.62
CA ASN A 51 50.56 54.45 -88.93
C ASN A 51 50.30 53.20 -88.09
N ILE A 52 50.63 52.00 -88.58
CA ILE A 52 50.50 50.75 -87.82
C ILE A 52 51.42 50.79 -86.59
N ARG A 53 52.67 51.24 -86.74
CA ARG A 53 53.59 51.38 -85.60
C ARG A 53 53.07 52.39 -84.58
N ARG A 54 52.54 53.52 -85.04
CA ARG A 54 51.95 54.55 -84.17
C ARG A 54 50.72 54.02 -83.43
N GLY A 55 49.77 53.41 -84.14
CA GLY A 55 48.56 52.83 -83.54
C GLY A 55 48.89 51.69 -82.56
N SER A 56 49.89 50.86 -82.87
CA SER A 56 50.37 49.83 -81.93
C SER A 56 50.98 50.45 -80.67
N HIS A 57 51.66 51.58 -80.79
CA HIS A 57 52.22 52.30 -79.64
C HIS A 57 51.12 52.95 -78.80
N GLU A 58 50.16 53.64 -79.42
CA GLU A 58 49.00 54.25 -78.77
C GLU A 58 48.15 53.21 -78.03
N TRP A 59 47.89 52.05 -78.64
CA TRP A 59 47.19 50.95 -78.00
C TRP A 59 47.96 50.38 -76.80
N ALA A 60 49.28 50.24 -76.92
CA ALA A 60 50.12 49.77 -75.81
C ALA A 60 50.13 50.77 -74.64
N LEU A 61 50.13 52.08 -74.92
CA LEU A 61 49.99 53.12 -73.91
C LEU A 61 48.63 53.07 -73.23
N ALA A 62 47.53 53.02 -73.99
CA ALA A 62 46.17 52.92 -73.46
C ALA A 62 46.02 51.69 -72.53
N LYS A 63 46.54 50.54 -72.94
CA LYS A 63 46.53 49.32 -72.13
C LYS A 63 47.32 49.47 -70.81
N LYS A 64 48.46 50.16 -70.83
CA LYS A 64 49.24 50.46 -69.62
C LYS A 64 48.48 51.39 -68.67
N TYR A 65 47.81 52.41 -69.20
CA TYR A 65 46.97 53.32 -68.41
C TYR A 65 45.80 52.58 -67.75
N ASP A 66 45.09 51.73 -68.50
CA ASP A 66 44.02 50.88 -67.97
C ASP A 66 44.55 49.99 -66.85
N GLN A 67 45.66 49.29 -67.08
CA GLN A 67 46.27 48.41 -66.08
C GLN A 67 46.69 49.16 -64.81
N GLN A 68 47.27 50.36 -64.94
CA GLN A 68 47.67 51.17 -63.79
C GLN A 68 46.46 51.67 -63.01
N THR A 69 45.40 52.10 -63.71
CA THR A 69 44.17 52.61 -63.10
C THR A 69 43.43 51.49 -62.36
N ILE A 70 43.29 50.32 -62.97
CA ILE A 70 42.70 49.12 -62.35
C ILE A 70 43.52 48.69 -61.13
N SER A 71 44.85 48.73 -61.22
CA SER A 71 45.73 48.37 -60.10
C SER A 71 45.61 49.31 -58.92
N LYS A 72 45.45 50.63 -59.17
CA LYS A 72 45.18 51.62 -58.12
C LYS A 72 43.80 51.38 -57.47
N ALA A 73 42.77 51.10 -58.26
CA ALA A 73 41.41 50.87 -57.76
C ALA A 73 41.28 49.58 -56.93
N CYS A 74 41.98 48.51 -57.30
CA CYS A 74 41.96 47.24 -56.54
C CYS A 74 42.82 47.27 -55.27
N GLY A 75 43.64 48.31 -55.07
CA GLY A 75 44.46 48.49 -53.87
C GLY A 75 45.36 47.27 -53.56
N LYS A 76 45.24 46.75 -52.33
CA LYS A 76 46.01 45.60 -51.83
C LYS A 76 45.39 44.24 -52.20
N ASP A 77 44.21 44.20 -52.81
CA ASP A 77 43.52 42.96 -53.17
C ASP A 77 44.15 42.35 -54.44
N VAL A 78 45.16 41.49 -54.20
CA VAL A 78 45.96 40.85 -55.25
C VAL A 78 45.10 39.95 -56.16
N PRO A 79 44.20 39.10 -55.64
CA PRO A 79 43.28 38.32 -56.47
C PRO A 79 42.39 39.18 -57.38
N MET A 80 41.78 40.24 -56.84
CA MET A 80 40.88 41.11 -57.61
C MET A 80 41.63 41.86 -58.71
N ARG A 81 42.86 42.31 -58.41
CA ARG A 81 43.75 42.95 -59.39
C ARG A 81 44.14 42.01 -60.53
N LEU A 82 44.47 40.76 -60.22
CA LEU A 82 44.84 39.76 -61.24
C LEU A 82 43.67 39.42 -62.15
N ALA A 83 42.47 39.26 -61.59
CA ALA A 83 41.24 38.96 -62.34
C ALA A 83 40.86 40.04 -63.37
N HIS A 84 41.21 41.31 -63.10
CA HIS A 84 40.89 42.44 -63.97
C HIS A 84 42.07 42.96 -64.81
N SER A 85 43.26 42.39 -64.65
CA SER A 85 44.50 42.84 -65.31
C SER A 85 44.47 42.86 -66.85
N ARG A 86 43.57 42.08 -67.46
CA ARG A 86 43.40 41.99 -68.93
C ARG A 86 42.12 42.68 -69.44
N CYS A 87 41.34 43.29 -68.57
CA CYS A 87 40.12 43.98 -68.93
C CYS A 87 40.40 45.43 -69.34
N THR A 88 39.52 46.00 -70.16
CA THR A 88 39.45 47.45 -70.32
C THR A 88 38.89 48.09 -69.05
N MET A 89 39.17 49.38 -68.85
CA MET A 89 38.72 50.13 -67.66
C MET A 89 37.21 50.01 -67.40
N GLU A 90 36.39 50.10 -68.43
CA GLU A 90 34.92 50.04 -68.33
C GLU A 90 34.42 48.67 -67.84
N VAL A 91 34.96 47.59 -68.40
CA VAL A 91 34.59 46.22 -68.02
C VAL A 91 35.04 45.92 -66.59
N ALA A 92 36.22 46.40 -66.18
CA ALA A 92 36.69 46.26 -64.81
C ALA A 92 35.81 47.05 -63.83
N ARG A 93 35.40 48.28 -64.19
CA ARG A 93 34.50 49.10 -63.38
C ARG A 93 33.15 48.43 -63.14
N GLU A 94 32.54 47.86 -64.17
CA GLU A 94 31.23 47.21 -64.03
C GLU A 94 31.31 45.93 -63.21
N LYS A 95 32.36 45.12 -63.41
CA LYS A 95 32.60 43.91 -62.59
C LYS A 95 32.82 44.26 -61.12
N LEU A 96 33.61 45.29 -60.82
CA LEU A 96 33.83 45.78 -59.46
C LEU A 96 32.54 46.32 -58.84
N ARG A 97 31.74 47.07 -59.61
CA ARG A 97 30.45 47.60 -59.15
C ARG A 97 29.50 46.47 -58.78
N LYS A 98 29.38 45.45 -59.63
CA LYS A 98 28.58 44.26 -59.34
C LYS A 98 29.07 43.52 -58.09
N TYR A 99 30.39 43.32 -57.98
CA TYR A 99 30.98 42.66 -56.80
C TYR A 99 30.66 43.42 -55.50
N VAL A 100 30.78 44.74 -55.48
CA VAL A 100 30.43 45.57 -54.32
C VAL A 100 28.94 45.47 -54.02
N PHE A 101 28.08 45.52 -55.03
CA PHE A 101 26.64 45.38 -54.86
C PHE A 101 26.26 44.02 -54.26
N ASP A 102 26.82 42.93 -54.79
CA ASP A 102 26.59 41.57 -54.30
C ASP A 102 27.06 41.42 -52.83
N ARG A 103 28.21 42.01 -52.48
CA ARG A 103 28.72 42.04 -51.10
C ARG A 103 27.82 42.83 -50.16
N VAL A 104 27.32 44.00 -50.58
CA VAL A 104 26.41 44.82 -49.78
C VAL A 104 25.06 44.12 -49.60
N ASN A 105 24.53 43.49 -50.64
CA ASN A 105 23.31 42.70 -50.53
C ASN A 105 23.48 41.52 -49.56
N MET A 106 24.58 40.79 -49.66
CA MET A 106 24.87 39.71 -48.70
C MET A 106 24.98 40.24 -47.28
N HIS A 107 25.64 41.38 -47.08
CA HIS A 107 25.71 42.04 -45.78
C HIS A 107 24.31 42.43 -45.26
N ASN A 108 23.45 43.02 -46.09
CA ASN A 108 22.09 43.38 -45.71
C ASN A 108 21.25 42.15 -45.30
N VAL A 109 21.37 41.05 -46.04
CA VAL A 109 20.72 39.77 -45.72
C VAL A 109 21.21 39.24 -44.37
N LEU A 110 22.52 39.23 -44.13
CA LEU A 110 23.10 38.79 -42.86
C LEU A 110 22.66 39.68 -41.69
N THR A 111 22.63 41.00 -41.87
CA THR A 111 22.17 41.94 -40.85
C THR A 111 20.69 41.72 -40.50
N HIS A 112 19.83 41.45 -41.49
CA HIS A 112 18.43 41.10 -41.23
C HIS A 112 18.31 39.78 -40.46
N LEU A 113 19.09 38.76 -40.82
CA LEU A 113 19.10 37.48 -40.10
C LEU A 113 19.59 37.62 -38.66
N LEU A 114 20.62 38.42 -38.43
CA LEU A 114 21.11 38.74 -37.08
C LEU A 114 20.02 39.39 -36.24
N ARG A 115 19.36 40.44 -36.74
CA ARG A 115 18.25 41.09 -36.04
C ARG A 115 17.10 40.12 -35.70
N ARG A 116 16.75 39.22 -36.61
CA ARG A 116 15.71 38.21 -36.36
C ARG A 116 16.11 37.23 -35.27
N ARG A 117 17.38 36.83 -35.24
CA ARG A 117 17.93 35.95 -34.19
C ARG A 117 17.98 36.66 -32.84
N GLU A 118 18.39 37.93 -32.81
CA GLU A 118 18.39 38.77 -31.61
C GLU A 118 16.98 38.89 -31.02
N GLN A 119 15.98 39.22 -31.83
CA GLN A 119 14.59 39.27 -31.37
C GLN A 119 14.11 37.93 -30.79
N LYS A 120 14.48 36.81 -31.41
CA LYS A 120 14.10 35.49 -30.88
C LYS A 120 14.82 35.18 -29.57
N LEU A 121 16.08 35.59 -29.44
CA LEU A 121 16.85 35.44 -28.22
C LEU A 121 16.23 36.27 -27.08
N GLU A 122 15.87 37.53 -27.34
CA GLU A 122 15.19 38.39 -26.37
C GLU A 122 13.84 37.81 -25.93
N SER A 123 13.04 37.29 -26.86
CA SER A 123 11.78 36.59 -26.54
C SER A 123 12.02 35.39 -25.62
N MET A 124 13.01 34.54 -25.93
CA MET A 124 13.34 33.39 -25.08
C MET A 124 13.89 33.81 -23.71
N GLN A 125 14.67 34.89 -23.64
CA GLN A 125 15.18 35.42 -22.37
C GLN A 125 14.05 35.97 -21.50
N LEU A 126 13.07 36.66 -22.09
CA LEU A 126 11.88 37.13 -21.38
C LEU A 126 11.02 35.96 -20.87
N GLU A 127 10.82 34.93 -21.69
CA GLU A 127 10.14 33.69 -21.28
C GLU A 127 10.87 33.03 -20.10
N LEU A 128 12.19 32.86 -20.20
CA LEU A 128 13.00 32.30 -19.11
C LEU A 128 12.94 33.15 -17.84
N ALA A 129 13.00 34.47 -17.95
CA ALA A 129 12.85 35.36 -16.80
C ALA A 129 11.46 35.23 -16.18
N SER A 130 10.41 35.11 -17.00
CA SER A 130 9.04 34.91 -16.52
C SER A 130 8.88 33.59 -15.77
N LEU A 131 9.50 32.50 -16.25
CA LEU A 131 9.50 31.19 -15.62
C LEU A 131 10.29 31.20 -14.31
N LYS A 132 11.47 31.85 -14.27
CA LYS A 132 12.27 32.00 -13.06
C LYS A 132 11.59 32.84 -11.98
N ASN A 133 10.79 33.82 -12.40
CA ASN A 133 10.04 34.69 -11.48
C ASN A 133 8.70 34.09 -11.05
N GLN A 134 8.34 32.87 -11.49
CA GLN A 134 7.17 32.20 -10.95
C GLN A 134 7.46 31.73 -9.52
N PRO A 135 6.52 31.95 -8.58
CA PRO A 135 6.67 31.45 -7.22
C PRO A 135 6.72 29.91 -7.23
N GLU A 136 7.69 29.33 -6.53
CA GLU A 136 7.94 27.88 -6.44
C GLU A 136 6.74 27.06 -5.95
N ALA A 137 5.80 27.69 -5.24
CA ALA A 137 4.54 27.09 -4.85
C ALA A 137 3.40 28.05 -5.14
N THR A 138 2.44 27.60 -5.94
CA THR A 138 1.16 28.27 -6.11
C THR A 138 0.37 28.26 -4.80
N LYS A 139 -0.50 29.25 -4.60
CA LYS A 139 -1.38 29.31 -3.43
C LYS A 139 -2.23 28.05 -3.27
N GLU A 140 -2.51 27.36 -4.38
CA GLU A 140 -3.26 26.11 -4.43
C GLU A 140 -2.42 24.94 -3.91
N GLU A 141 -1.15 24.83 -4.30
CA GLU A 141 -0.22 23.83 -3.74
C GLU A 141 -0.03 24.01 -2.23
N LEU A 142 0.09 25.24 -1.75
CA LEU A 142 0.16 25.52 -0.31
C LEU A 142 -1.13 25.09 0.43
N ARG A 143 -2.30 25.31 -0.18
CA ARG A 143 -3.58 24.82 0.36
C ARG A 143 -3.63 23.29 0.37
N MET A 144 -3.19 22.63 -0.70
CA MET A 144 -3.12 21.17 -0.76
C MET A 144 -2.18 20.60 0.30
N LEU A 145 -1.00 21.19 0.49
CA LEU A 145 -0.06 20.79 1.55
C LEU A 145 -0.68 20.95 2.95
N GLN A 146 -1.46 22.01 3.18
CA GLN A 146 -2.16 22.19 4.44
C GLN A 146 -3.25 21.13 4.65
N VAL A 147 -4.00 20.79 3.60
CA VAL A 147 -5.01 19.72 3.63
C VAL A 147 -4.35 18.36 3.90
N ILE A 148 -3.23 18.05 3.24
CA ILE A 148 -2.45 16.83 3.47
C ILE A 148 -2.04 16.73 4.94
N ARG A 149 -1.42 17.78 5.50
CA ARG A 149 -1.06 17.81 6.92
C ARG A 149 -2.25 17.61 7.85
N GLN A 150 -3.41 18.14 7.50
CA GLN A 150 -4.62 17.98 8.32
C GLN A 150 -5.16 16.54 8.24
N LEU A 151 -5.13 15.93 7.05
CA LEU A 151 -5.51 14.53 6.86
C LEU A 151 -4.57 13.58 7.59
N GLU A 152 -3.25 13.79 7.51
CA GLU A 152 -2.24 13.02 8.24
C GLU A 152 -2.51 13.05 9.75
N ASN A 153 -2.72 14.25 10.32
CA ASN A 153 -3.06 14.41 11.73
C ASN A 153 -4.37 13.72 12.12
N ASN A 154 -5.38 13.74 11.25
CA ASN A 154 -6.66 13.08 11.50
C ASN A 154 -6.52 11.55 11.46
N ILE A 155 -5.71 11.04 10.52
CA ILE A 155 -5.41 9.61 10.40
C ILE A 155 -4.67 9.13 11.65
N GLU A 156 -3.64 9.84 12.10
CA GLU A 156 -2.88 9.49 13.29
C GLU A 156 -3.75 9.50 14.55
N LYS A 157 -4.59 10.52 14.73
CA LYS A 157 -5.58 10.55 15.83
C LYS A 157 -6.55 9.37 15.78
N THR A 158 -6.97 8.96 14.59
CA THR A 158 -7.89 7.84 14.41
C THR A 158 -7.19 6.51 14.71
N MET A 159 -5.94 6.33 14.29
CA MET A 159 -5.13 5.16 14.65
C MET A 159 -4.96 5.05 16.17
N VAL A 160 -4.62 6.15 16.85
CA VAL A 160 -4.53 6.15 18.32
C VAL A 160 -5.85 5.74 18.97
N LYS A 161 -7.00 6.22 18.47
CA LYS A 161 -8.33 5.80 18.96
C LYS A 161 -8.63 4.33 18.72
N ILE A 162 -8.22 3.79 17.57
CA ILE A 162 -8.39 2.36 17.26
C ILE A 162 -7.57 1.53 18.24
N THR A 163 -6.30 1.86 18.43
CA THR A 163 -5.41 1.13 19.36
C THR A 163 -5.93 1.20 20.80
N THR A 164 -6.38 2.36 21.27
CA THR A 164 -6.96 2.47 22.62
C THR A 164 -8.26 1.69 22.76
N SER A 165 -9.14 1.73 21.75
CA SER A 165 -10.36 0.91 21.73
C SER A 165 -10.07 -0.58 21.72
N GLN A 166 -9.04 -1.03 20.99
CA GLN A 166 -8.61 -2.43 20.97
C GLN A 166 -8.09 -2.86 22.35
N ASN A 167 -7.27 -2.02 23.01
CA ASN A 167 -6.79 -2.30 24.37
C ASN A 167 -7.95 -2.38 25.37
N ILE A 168 -8.94 -1.48 25.27
CA ILE A 168 -10.14 -1.51 26.11
C ILE A 168 -10.95 -2.79 25.84
N HIS A 169 -11.13 -3.16 24.57
CA HIS A 169 -11.84 -4.38 24.20
C HIS A 169 -11.17 -5.63 24.78
N LEU A 170 -9.85 -5.76 24.64
CA LEU A 170 -9.09 -6.87 25.22
C LEU A 170 -9.28 -6.93 26.74
N LEU A 171 -9.23 -5.78 27.41
CA LEU A 171 -9.45 -5.71 28.87
C LEU A 171 -10.86 -6.17 29.26
N TYR A 172 -11.89 -5.80 28.50
CA TYR A 172 -13.25 -6.29 28.73
C TYR A 172 -13.40 -7.80 28.47
N VAL A 173 -12.71 -8.32 27.45
CA VAL A 173 -12.68 -9.77 27.16
C VAL A 173 -12.02 -10.53 28.31
N ASP A 174 -10.88 -10.03 28.82
CA ASP A 174 -10.17 -10.63 29.96
C ASP A 174 -11.02 -10.59 31.23
N LEU A 175 -11.71 -9.47 31.49
CA LEU A 175 -12.64 -9.34 32.61
C LEU A 175 -13.80 -10.32 32.50
N LEU A 176 -14.39 -10.46 31.31
CA LEU A 176 -15.46 -11.41 31.06
C LEU A 176 -15.01 -12.85 31.30
N ASP A 177 -13.81 -13.22 30.84
CA ASP A 177 -13.23 -14.54 31.07
C ASP A 177 -13.00 -14.80 32.57
N HIS A 178 -12.49 -13.80 33.29
CA HIS A 178 -12.35 -13.88 34.75
C HIS A 178 -13.70 -14.10 35.45
N LEU A 179 -14.73 -13.35 35.06
CA LEU A 179 -16.07 -13.48 35.64
C LEU A 179 -16.69 -14.85 35.30
N LYS A 180 -16.50 -15.36 34.08
CA LYS A 180 -16.94 -16.71 33.70
C LYS A 180 -16.25 -17.78 34.54
N LYS A 181 -14.94 -17.66 34.79
CA LYS A 181 -14.19 -18.57 35.67
C LYS A 181 -14.71 -18.53 37.12
N LYS A 182 -15.03 -17.35 37.65
CA LYS A 182 -15.63 -17.21 38.98
C LYS A 182 -17.04 -17.82 39.04
N LEU A 183 -17.86 -17.53 38.04
CA LEU A 183 -19.22 -18.06 37.91
C LEU A 183 -19.22 -19.59 37.84
N ALA A 184 -18.26 -20.19 37.14
CA ALA A 184 -18.10 -21.64 37.06
C ALA A 184 -17.76 -22.29 38.41
N GLY A 185 -17.19 -21.55 39.37
CA GLY A 185 -16.89 -22.05 40.71
C GLY A 185 -18.09 -22.08 41.66
N TYR A 186 -19.07 -21.18 41.49
CA TYR A 186 -20.21 -21.05 42.39
C TYR A 186 -21.08 -22.32 42.49
N PRO A 187 -21.40 -23.05 41.40
CA PRO A 187 -22.16 -24.29 41.50
C PRO A 187 -21.52 -25.31 42.44
N THR A 188 -20.19 -25.48 42.38
CA THR A 188 -19.49 -26.41 43.26
C THR A 188 -19.52 -25.97 44.73
N GLU A 189 -19.47 -24.67 45.01
CA GLU A 189 -19.66 -24.16 46.38
C GLU A 189 -21.11 -24.33 46.86
N LEU A 190 -22.08 -24.11 45.98
CA LEU A 190 -23.49 -24.30 46.26
C LEU A 190 -23.82 -25.77 46.55
N ASP A 191 -23.28 -26.70 45.77
CA ASP A 191 -23.45 -28.14 45.98
C ASP A 191 -22.90 -28.57 47.35
N LYS A 192 -21.76 -28.01 47.78
CA LYS A 192 -21.21 -28.28 49.12
C LYS A 192 -22.15 -27.80 50.22
N LEU A 193 -22.70 -26.59 50.09
CA LEU A 193 -23.66 -26.05 51.06
C LEU A 193 -24.97 -26.85 51.06
N GLN A 194 -25.47 -27.23 49.88
CA GLN A 194 -26.66 -28.06 49.72
C GLN A 194 -26.49 -29.41 50.43
N ASN A 195 -25.36 -30.08 50.20
CA ASN A 195 -25.05 -31.35 50.85
C ASN A 195 -24.97 -31.20 52.38
N LEU A 196 -24.31 -30.14 52.87
CA LEU A 196 -24.24 -29.87 54.31
C LEU A 196 -25.63 -29.64 54.94
N VAL A 197 -26.54 -28.96 54.24
CA VAL A 197 -27.92 -28.77 54.69
C VAL A 197 -28.67 -30.11 54.73
N VAL A 198 -28.50 -30.95 53.71
CA VAL A 198 -29.10 -32.30 53.67
C VAL A 198 -28.60 -33.14 54.85
N ASP A 199 -27.30 -33.11 55.12
CA ASP A 199 -26.69 -33.81 56.26
C ASP A 199 -27.31 -33.32 57.58
N TYR A 200 -27.38 -32.01 57.83
CA TYR A 200 -28.01 -31.46 59.03
C TYR A 200 -29.50 -31.79 59.15
N CYS A 201 -30.25 -31.77 58.05
CA CYS A 201 -31.66 -32.17 58.06
C CYS A 201 -31.82 -33.65 58.41
N SER A 202 -30.93 -34.52 57.93
CA SER A 202 -30.92 -35.94 58.27
C SER A 202 -30.61 -36.18 59.75
N GLU A 203 -29.58 -35.52 60.29
CA GLU A 203 -29.22 -35.59 61.71
C GLU A 203 -30.37 -35.11 62.61
N LEU A 204 -31.06 -34.04 62.20
CA LEU A 204 -32.18 -33.49 62.96
C LEU A 204 -33.41 -34.42 62.91
N SER A 205 -33.65 -35.07 61.78
CA SER A 205 -34.69 -36.11 61.64
C SER A 205 -34.39 -37.32 62.52
N ASP A 206 -33.15 -37.80 62.53
CA ASP A 206 -32.71 -38.91 63.37
C ASP A 206 -32.88 -38.57 64.86
N MET A 207 -32.48 -37.36 65.28
CA MET A 207 -32.74 -36.88 66.64
C MET A 207 -34.23 -36.78 66.98
N ALA A 208 -35.07 -36.35 66.04
CA ALA A 208 -36.51 -36.28 66.25
C ALA A 208 -37.11 -37.67 66.47
N ILE A 209 -36.71 -38.67 65.67
CA ILE A 209 -37.09 -40.07 65.83
C ILE A 209 -36.64 -40.58 67.21
N MET A 210 -35.37 -40.37 67.57
CA MET A 210 -34.84 -40.76 68.89
C MET A 210 -35.63 -40.11 70.05
N SER A 211 -36.03 -38.85 69.90
CA SER A 211 -36.83 -38.15 70.92
C SER A 211 -38.25 -38.71 71.05
N GLN A 212 -38.86 -39.09 69.92
CA GLN A 212 -40.17 -39.72 69.89
C GLN A 212 -40.12 -41.12 70.50
N ASP A 213 -39.10 -41.92 70.16
CA ASP A 213 -38.88 -43.24 70.74
C ASP A 213 -38.65 -43.16 72.25
N ALA A 214 -37.82 -42.21 72.70
CA ALA A 214 -37.61 -41.97 74.13
C ALA A 214 -38.93 -41.59 74.83
N MET A 215 -39.76 -40.74 74.21
CA MET A 215 -41.07 -40.38 74.75
C MET A 215 -42.00 -41.60 74.83
N MET A 216 -42.08 -42.41 73.78
CA MET A 216 -42.86 -43.65 73.74
C MET A 216 -42.43 -44.63 74.84
N ILE A 217 -41.13 -44.85 75.01
CA ILE A 217 -40.59 -45.70 76.08
C ILE A 217 -40.98 -45.13 77.45
N THR A 218 -40.85 -43.82 77.67
CA THR A 218 -41.24 -43.23 78.96
C THR A 218 -42.74 -43.37 79.25
N ASP A 219 -43.59 -43.23 78.24
CA ASP A 219 -45.03 -43.38 78.40
C ASP A 219 -45.43 -44.85 78.60
N GLU A 220 -44.78 -45.79 77.91
CA GLU A 220 -44.95 -47.23 78.15
C GLU A 220 -44.54 -47.60 79.57
N VAL A 221 -43.39 -47.10 80.05
CA VAL A 221 -42.94 -47.29 81.44
C VAL A 221 -43.94 -46.71 82.43
N LYS A 222 -44.47 -45.49 82.21
CA LYS A 222 -45.51 -44.90 83.06
C LYS A 222 -46.80 -45.73 83.07
N MET A 223 -47.23 -46.25 81.92
CA MET A 223 -48.43 -47.10 81.82
C MET A 223 -48.23 -48.43 82.55
N ASN A 224 -47.09 -49.08 82.35
CA ASN A 224 -46.71 -50.29 83.08
C ASN A 224 -46.64 -50.06 84.59
N MET A 225 -46.11 -48.91 85.03
CA MET A 225 -46.09 -48.51 86.44
C MET A 225 -47.50 -48.34 87.01
N ARG A 226 -48.38 -47.59 86.33
CA ARG A 226 -49.79 -47.41 86.73
C ARG A 226 -50.56 -48.73 86.76
N GLN A 227 -50.33 -49.60 85.78
CA GLN A 227 -50.93 -50.93 85.74
C GLN A 227 -50.44 -51.79 86.92
N GLY A 228 -49.14 -51.78 87.19
CA GLY A 228 -48.52 -52.42 88.35
C GLY A 228 -49.13 -51.93 89.66
N GLU A 229 -49.22 -50.62 89.87
CA GLU A 229 -49.87 -50.01 91.04
C GLU A 229 -51.33 -50.45 91.18
N ALA A 230 -52.12 -50.44 90.10
CA ALA A 230 -53.51 -50.87 90.13
C ALA A 230 -53.65 -52.36 90.48
N THR A 231 -52.78 -53.23 89.94
CA THR A 231 -52.77 -54.66 90.30
C THR A 231 -52.39 -54.86 91.76
N PHE A 232 -51.41 -54.12 92.27
CA PHE A 232 -50.99 -54.15 93.67
C PHE A 232 -52.10 -53.68 94.62
N ILE A 233 -52.80 -52.58 94.30
CA ILE A 233 -53.95 -52.09 95.08
C ILE A 233 -55.06 -53.13 95.11
N LYS A 234 -55.40 -53.74 93.96
CA LYS A 234 -56.40 -54.81 93.89
C LYS A 234 -56.01 -56.03 94.73
N GLU A 235 -54.74 -56.44 94.66
CA GLU A 235 -54.23 -57.55 95.47
C GLU A 235 -54.29 -57.22 96.97
N ARG A 236 -53.87 -56.00 97.36
CA ARG A 236 -53.95 -55.51 98.74
C ARG A 236 -55.40 -55.49 99.24
N GLN A 237 -56.34 -54.93 98.47
CA GLN A 237 -57.76 -54.92 98.80
C GLN A 237 -58.31 -56.35 98.93
N ALA A 238 -57.92 -57.28 98.06
CA ALA A 238 -58.32 -58.67 98.15
C ALA A 238 -57.78 -59.33 99.44
N ARG A 239 -56.52 -59.08 99.81
CA ARG A 239 -55.92 -59.55 101.08
C ARG A 239 -56.63 -58.95 102.29
N GLU A 240 -56.89 -57.65 102.27
CA GLU A 240 -57.59 -56.94 103.36
C GLU A 240 -59.04 -57.39 103.50
N ASN A 241 -59.73 -57.67 102.39
CA ASN A 241 -61.06 -58.26 102.39
C ASN A 241 -61.04 -59.69 102.99
N ARG A 242 -60.06 -60.52 102.64
CA ARG A 242 -59.88 -61.84 103.26
C ARG A 242 -59.62 -61.72 104.77
N LEU A 243 -58.77 -60.77 105.18
CA LEU A 243 -58.51 -60.49 106.60
C LEU A 243 -59.78 -60.00 107.33
N ASN A 244 -60.55 -59.10 106.72
CA ASN A 244 -61.81 -58.61 107.28
C ASN A 244 -62.87 -59.71 107.35
N GLN A 245 -62.91 -60.64 106.38
CA GLN A 245 -63.76 -61.82 106.46
C GLN A 245 -63.36 -62.72 107.64
N GLN A 246 -62.06 -62.94 107.87
CA GLN A 246 -61.57 -63.66 109.05
C GLN A 246 -61.90 -62.93 110.36
N LYS A 247 -61.68 -61.61 110.43
CA LYS A 247 -62.09 -60.79 111.60
C LYS A 247 -63.58 -60.88 111.86
N LYS A 248 -64.44 -60.77 110.83
CA LYS A 248 -65.89 -60.96 111.00
C LYS A 248 -66.27 -62.34 111.50
N LEU A 249 -65.53 -63.40 111.12
CA LEU A 249 -65.73 -64.74 111.69
C LEU A 249 -65.33 -64.77 113.16
N ILE A 250 -64.23 -64.12 113.54
CA ILE A 250 -63.78 -63.97 114.93
C ILE A 250 -64.77 -63.14 115.75
N ASP A 251 -65.25 -62.00 115.24
CA ASP A 251 -66.28 -61.19 115.88
C ASP A 251 -67.60 -61.95 116.00
N LYS A 252 -67.95 -62.80 115.01
CA LYS A 252 -69.09 -63.74 115.12
C LYS A 252 -68.87 -64.81 116.19
N ILE A 253 -67.63 -65.22 116.44
CA ILE A 253 -67.29 -66.11 117.56
C ILE A 253 -67.47 -65.35 118.88
N HIS A 254 -66.92 -64.14 119.02
CA HIS A 254 -67.06 -63.32 120.23
C HIS A 254 -68.49 -62.85 120.52
N THR A 255 -69.28 -62.54 119.49
CA THR A 255 -70.71 -62.20 119.66
C THR A 255 -71.54 -63.42 120.01
N LYS A 256 -71.23 -64.62 119.48
CA LYS A 256 -71.83 -65.88 119.97
C LYS A 256 -71.44 -66.20 121.42
N GLU A 257 -70.24 -65.83 121.83
CA GLU A 257 -69.73 -65.99 123.20
C GLU A 257 -70.37 -64.99 124.20
N THR A 258 -70.75 -63.79 123.73
CA THR A 258 -71.49 -62.81 124.55
C THR A 258 -73.03 -62.93 124.43
N SER A 259 -73.55 -63.59 123.40
CA SER A 259 -75.00 -63.79 123.18
C SER A 259 -75.50 -65.20 123.56
N GLU A 260 -74.73 -65.97 124.33
CA GLU A 260 -75.17 -67.24 124.95
C GLU A 260 -75.93 -67.02 126.28
N LYS A 261 -76.59 -65.87 126.44
CA LYS A 261 -77.72 -65.69 127.37
C LYS A 261 -78.87 -65.02 126.62
N TYR A 262 -79.93 -65.82 126.48
CA TYR A 262 -81.27 -65.52 125.96
C TYR A 262 -81.52 -65.81 124.47
N ARG A 263 -82.36 -66.85 124.29
CA ARG A 263 -82.92 -67.38 123.06
C ARG A 263 -84.02 -66.50 122.48
N TRP A 264 -84.05 -66.50 121.14
CA TRP A 264 -85.20 -66.72 120.23
C TRP A 264 -86.42 -65.78 120.27
N GLY A 265 -86.76 -65.23 119.09
CA GLY A 265 -88.12 -64.80 118.74
C GLY A 265 -88.25 -63.99 117.44
N ARG A 266 -88.73 -64.67 116.36
CA ARG A 266 -89.55 -64.26 115.17
C ARG A 266 -89.46 -62.83 114.55
N GLN A 267 -89.19 -62.70 113.23
CA GLN A 267 -90.14 -62.50 112.07
C GLN A 267 -90.95 -61.18 112.16
N ASP A 268 -91.07 -60.28 111.16
CA ASP A 268 -91.26 -60.46 109.72
C ASP A 268 -91.21 -59.11 108.92
N LEU A 269 -90.97 -59.20 107.59
CA LEU A 269 -91.52 -58.42 106.45
C LEU A 269 -91.09 -56.97 106.02
N HIS A 270 -90.75 -56.92 104.72
CA HIS A 270 -90.97 -55.91 103.64
C HIS A 270 -89.88 -54.91 103.12
N PHE A 271 -89.56 -55.11 101.83
CA PHE A 271 -88.87 -54.31 100.77
C PHE A 271 -89.72 -53.07 100.31
N PRO A 272 -89.31 -52.15 99.37
CA PRO A 272 -88.03 -51.42 99.12
C PRO A 272 -88.20 -49.94 98.59
N SER A 273 -87.06 -49.27 98.33
CA SER A 273 -86.72 -48.33 97.22
C SER A 273 -87.32 -46.90 97.06
N ASN A 274 -86.37 -45.95 97.07
CA ASN A 274 -86.09 -44.85 96.12
C ASN A 274 -87.03 -43.65 95.84
N LEU A 275 -86.38 -42.47 95.94
CA LEU A 275 -86.48 -41.23 95.13
C LEU A 275 -87.74 -40.35 95.22
N MET A 276 -87.59 -39.13 95.75
CA MET A 276 -87.43 -37.87 94.98
C MET A 276 -87.34 -36.65 95.92
N GLY A 277 -86.70 -35.57 95.48
CA GLY A 277 -86.80 -34.24 96.08
C GLY A 277 -86.49 -33.15 95.04
N PRO A 278 -87.20 -32.00 95.03
CA PRO A 278 -87.85 -31.52 93.82
C PRO A 278 -87.38 -30.15 93.30
N GLU A 279 -87.99 -29.83 92.16
CA GLU A 279 -87.89 -28.70 91.23
C GLU A 279 -88.73 -27.48 91.65
N THR A 280 -88.31 -26.26 91.27
CA THR A 280 -89.18 -25.06 91.07
C THR A 280 -88.65 -24.25 89.87
N LEU A 281 -89.33 -24.24 88.71
CA LEU A 281 -90.43 -23.35 88.24
C LEU A 281 -90.03 -21.87 88.04
N LYS A 282 -89.55 -21.46 86.85
CA LYS A 282 -90.25 -21.00 85.61
C LYS A 282 -90.88 -19.59 85.68
N VAL A 283 -90.43 -18.71 84.77
CA VAL A 283 -91.29 -17.71 84.08
C VAL A 283 -90.94 -17.68 82.59
N ARG A 284 -92.00 -17.65 81.77
CA ARG A 284 -92.12 -18.03 80.36
C ARG A 284 -92.08 -16.81 79.43
N ARG A 285 -91.16 -16.79 78.47
CA ARG A 285 -91.24 -15.97 77.23
C ARG A 285 -91.61 -16.92 76.09
N ARG A 286 -92.47 -16.48 75.17
CA ARG A 286 -92.91 -17.22 73.98
C ARG A 286 -91.72 -17.94 73.34
N GLU A 287 -91.80 -19.27 73.30
CA GLU A 287 -90.82 -20.14 72.68
C GLU A 287 -90.83 -19.88 71.16
N THR A 288 -89.74 -19.35 70.61
CA THR A 288 -89.35 -19.73 69.24
C THR A 288 -89.41 -21.24 69.18
N SER A 289 -90.11 -21.81 68.20
CA SER A 289 -90.22 -23.27 68.13
C SER A 289 -88.80 -23.85 68.12
N LYS A 290 -88.58 -25.02 68.72
CA LYS A 290 -87.23 -25.62 68.76
C LYS A 290 -86.62 -25.72 67.35
N ALA A 291 -87.46 -25.95 66.34
CA ALA A 291 -87.07 -25.95 64.93
C ALA A 291 -86.58 -24.57 64.44
N ASP A 292 -87.17 -23.46 64.89
CA ASP A 292 -86.74 -22.11 64.49
C ASP A 292 -85.38 -21.74 65.13
N ILE A 293 -85.14 -22.16 66.38
CA ILE A 293 -83.85 -21.94 67.04
C ILE A 293 -82.76 -22.76 66.37
N GLU A 294 -83.02 -24.06 66.12
CA GLU A 294 -82.09 -24.96 65.44
C GLU A 294 -81.74 -24.45 64.03
N TYR A 295 -82.75 -24.06 63.25
CA TYR A 295 -82.55 -23.47 61.93
C TYR A 295 -81.71 -22.18 61.99
N GLN A 296 -81.99 -21.29 62.95
CA GLN A 296 -81.25 -20.04 63.09
C GLN A 296 -79.81 -20.27 63.55
N THR A 297 -79.55 -21.26 64.42
CA THR A 297 -78.19 -21.67 64.79
C THR A 297 -77.41 -22.26 63.62
N ASP A 298 -78.05 -23.09 62.80
CA ASP A 298 -77.43 -23.71 61.63
C ASP A 298 -77.08 -22.67 60.56
N VAL A 299 -77.99 -21.73 60.29
CA VAL A 299 -77.74 -20.62 59.35
C VAL A 299 -76.60 -19.74 59.84
N THR A 300 -76.55 -19.42 61.14
CA THR A 300 -75.47 -18.61 61.71
C THR A 300 -74.13 -19.34 61.67
N ALA A 301 -74.12 -20.65 61.95
CA ALA A 301 -72.92 -21.48 61.83
C ALA A 301 -72.42 -21.59 60.38
N LEU A 302 -73.33 -21.70 59.41
CA LEU A 302 -72.98 -21.74 57.99
C LEU A 302 -72.38 -20.40 57.53
N VAL A 303 -72.98 -19.28 57.95
CA VAL A 303 -72.47 -17.93 57.68
C VAL A 303 -71.08 -17.72 58.27
N GLU A 304 -70.82 -18.15 59.51
CA GLU A 304 -69.48 -18.04 60.11
C GLU A 304 -68.46 -18.97 59.42
N LYS A 305 -68.87 -20.13 58.91
CA LYS A 305 -68.02 -20.97 58.04
C LYS A 305 -67.64 -20.25 56.74
N VAL A 306 -68.59 -19.55 56.10
CA VAL A 306 -68.31 -18.77 54.90
C VAL A 306 -67.40 -17.58 55.21
N LYS A 307 -67.66 -16.85 56.30
CA LYS A 307 -66.85 -15.72 56.76
C LYS A 307 -65.40 -16.14 57.07
N THR A 308 -65.19 -17.29 57.71
CA THR A 308 -63.85 -17.84 57.98
C THR A 308 -63.14 -18.30 56.72
N ALA A 309 -63.85 -18.96 55.78
CA ALA A 309 -63.30 -19.37 54.49
C ALA A 309 -62.87 -18.18 53.62
N VAL A 310 -63.69 -17.14 53.57
CA VAL A 310 -63.44 -15.89 52.82
C VAL A 310 -62.54 -14.92 53.60
N ARG A 311 -62.16 -15.28 54.84
CA ARG A 311 -61.31 -14.56 55.81
C ARG A 311 -61.78 -13.14 56.16
N CYS A 312 -63.07 -12.84 56.09
CA CYS A 312 -63.57 -11.47 56.32
C CYS A 312 -63.98 -11.20 57.76
N SER A 313 -63.89 -9.93 58.17
CA SER A 313 -64.20 -9.52 59.54
C SER A 313 -65.69 -9.29 59.74
N HIS A 314 -66.39 -8.77 58.72
CA HIS A 314 -67.82 -8.54 58.76
C HIS A 314 -68.56 -9.30 57.66
N LEU A 315 -69.82 -9.62 57.96
CA LEU A 315 -70.79 -10.28 57.09
C LEU A 315 -71.01 -9.53 55.77
N TRP A 316 -71.05 -8.20 55.84
CA TRP A 316 -71.25 -7.32 54.69
C TRP A 316 -70.08 -7.34 53.69
N ASP A 317 -68.89 -7.76 54.11
CA ASP A 317 -67.68 -7.79 53.28
C ASP A 317 -67.61 -9.05 52.39
N ILE A 318 -68.43 -10.07 52.68
CA ILE A 318 -68.42 -11.35 51.96
C ILE A 318 -68.64 -11.13 50.46
N ALA A 319 -69.67 -10.35 50.10
CA ALA A 319 -69.99 -10.07 48.71
C ALA A 319 -68.87 -9.30 47.98
N GLY A 320 -68.24 -8.34 48.66
CA GLY A 320 -67.13 -7.56 48.09
C GLY A 320 -65.88 -8.41 47.85
N ARG A 321 -65.59 -9.37 48.72
CA ARG A 321 -64.45 -10.30 48.53
C ARG A 321 -64.68 -11.32 47.43
N PHE A 322 -65.90 -11.84 47.29
CA PHE A 322 -66.23 -12.68 46.14
C PHE A 322 -66.11 -11.92 44.83
N LEU A 323 -66.54 -10.65 44.78
CA LEU A 323 -66.37 -9.82 43.59
C LEU A 323 -64.89 -9.53 43.29
N ALA A 324 -64.09 -9.23 44.31
CA ALA A 324 -62.64 -9.05 44.15
C ALA A 324 -61.95 -10.34 43.68
N GLN A 325 -62.31 -11.49 44.25
CA GLN A 325 -61.80 -12.80 43.84
C GLN A 325 -62.15 -13.10 42.38
N ARG A 326 -63.40 -12.84 41.97
CA ARG A 326 -63.84 -12.98 40.59
C ARG A 326 -63.07 -12.06 39.64
N ASN A 327 -62.86 -10.80 40.01
CA ASN A 327 -62.07 -9.88 39.19
C ASN A 327 -60.60 -10.33 39.08
N THR A 328 -60.03 -10.89 40.15
CA THR A 328 -58.67 -11.46 40.08
C THR A 328 -58.61 -12.71 39.22
N GLU A 329 -59.65 -13.56 39.27
CA GLU A 329 -59.79 -14.74 38.43
C GLU A 329 -59.89 -14.35 36.96
N GLU A 330 -60.79 -13.43 36.59
CA GLU A 330 -60.94 -12.91 35.23
C GLU A 330 -59.63 -12.28 34.70
N ASN A 331 -58.89 -11.55 35.55
CA ASN A 331 -57.60 -10.98 35.17
C ASN A 331 -56.50 -12.06 34.98
N LEU A 332 -56.51 -13.11 35.80
CA LEU A 332 -55.60 -14.24 35.64
C LEU A 332 -55.92 -15.03 34.37
N GLU A 333 -57.20 -15.24 34.05
CA GLU A 333 -57.63 -15.86 32.79
C GLU A 333 -57.14 -15.08 31.57
N LEU A 334 -57.26 -13.75 31.59
CA LEU A 334 -56.71 -12.89 30.53
C LEU A 334 -55.19 -13.02 30.41
N GLN A 335 -54.46 -13.06 31.52
CA GLN A 335 -53.01 -13.24 31.51
C GLN A 335 -52.60 -14.64 31.03
N MET A 336 -53.36 -15.67 31.38
CA MET A 336 -53.15 -17.02 30.87
C MET A 336 -53.33 -17.04 29.34
N ALA A 337 -54.41 -16.45 28.83
CA ALA A 337 -54.66 -16.36 27.39
C ALA A 337 -53.55 -15.61 26.63
N ASP A 338 -53.04 -14.49 27.19
CA ASP A 338 -51.92 -13.75 26.58
C ASP A 338 -50.60 -14.55 26.61
N CYS A 339 -50.35 -15.29 27.70
CA CYS A 339 -49.19 -16.19 27.79
C CYS A 339 -49.28 -17.36 26.81
N GLU A 340 -50.47 -17.94 26.62
CA GLU A 340 -50.73 -18.96 25.61
C GLU A 340 -50.55 -18.43 24.19
N GLY A 341 -51.04 -17.21 23.91
CA GLY A 341 -50.81 -16.52 22.64
C GLY A 341 -49.32 -16.31 22.33
N ARG A 342 -48.55 -15.81 23.31
CA ARG A 342 -47.09 -15.66 23.18
C ARG A 342 -46.37 -16.99 22.99
N ARG A 343 -46.81 -18.05 23.67
CA ARG A 343 -46.25 -19.40 23.51
C ARG A 343 -46.48 -19.92 22.08
N ALA A 344 -47.70 -19.79 21.55
CA ALA A 344 -48.02 -20.22 20.20
C ALA A 344 -47.22 -19.46 19.12
N GLN A 345 -47.02 -18.15 19.30
CA GLN A 345 -46.17 -17.35 18.41
C GLN A 345 -44.71 -17.81 18.43
N LEU A 346 -44.15 -18.04 19.62
CA LEU A 346 -42.78 -18.55 19.77
C LEU A 346 -42.62 -19.95 19.16
N GLU A 347 -43.61 -20.82 19.32
CA GLU A 347 -43.60 -22.16 18.72
C GLU A 347 -43.66 -22.10 17.18
N ALA A 348 -44.41 -21.17 16.61
CA ALA A 348 -44.43 -20.93 15.17
C ALA A 348 -43.07 -20.44 14.65
N VAL A 349 -42.44 -19.47 15.33
CA VAL A 349 -41.10 -18.98 14.99
C VAL A 349 -40.05 -20.08 15.11
N MET A 350 -40.14 -20.91 16.15
CA MET A 350 -39.26 -22.05 16.34
C MET A 350 -39.37 -23.03 15.17
N LYS A 351 -40.58 -23.40 14.75
CA LYS A 351 -40.81 -24.26 13.58
C LYS A 351 -40.27 -23.64 12.29
N GLU A 352 -40.43 -22.33 12.08
CA GLU A 352 -39.83 -21.63 10.93
C GLU A 352 -38.30 -21.67 10.95
N LEU A 353 -37.69 -21.46 12.13
CA LEU A 353 -36.24 -21.51 12.30
C LEU A 353 -35.70 -22.92 12.11
N GLU A 354 -36.39 -23.94 12.61
CA GLU A 354 -36.06 -25.35 12.37
C GLU A 354 -36.16 -25.70 10.88
N MET A 355 -37.20 -25.23 10.17
CA MET A 355 -37.28 -25.41 8.71
C MET A 355 -36.13 -24.70 7.98
N LYS A 356 -35.75 -23.49 8.40
CA LYS A 356 -34.59 -22.77 7.85
C LYS A 356 -33.29 -23.49 8.16
N GLU A 357 -33.13 -24.05 9.35
CA GLU A 357 -31.96 -24.82 9.75
C GLU A 357 -31.86 -26.13 8.97
N VAL A 358 -32.97 -26.85 8.80
CA VAL A 358 -33.05 -28.05 7.95
C VAL A 358 -32.76 -27.68 6.50
N MET A 359 -33.29 -26.56 5.99
CA MET A 359 -32.88 -26.06 4.68
C MET A 359 -31.38 -25.79 4.63
N LEU A 360 -30.78 -25.11 5.60
CA LEU A 360 -29.34 -24.84 5.61
C LEU A 360 -28.48 -26.12 5.78
N LYS A 361 -28.97 -27.12 6.52
CA LYS A 361 -28.28 -28.40 6.74
C LYS A 361 -28.36 -29.33 5.53
N PHE A 362 -29.49 -29.34 4.82
CA PHE A 362 -29.78 -30.28 3.74
C PHE A 362 -29.78 -29.67 2.34
N HIS A 363 -29.71 -28.34 2.21
CA HIS A 363 -29.17 -27.74 1.00
C HIS A 363 -27.67 -28.05 0.96
N GLN A 364 -27.33 -29.16 0.31
CA GLN A 364 -26.07 -29.21 -0.41
C GLN A 364 -26.09 -28.02 -1.36
N THR A 365 -25.35 -26.96 -1.00
CA THR A 365 -25.00 -25.92 -1.95
C THR A 365 -24.39 -26.65 -3.16
N PRO A 366 -24.85 -26.44 -4.41
CA PRO A 366 -24.27 -27.05 -5.60
C PRO A 366 -22.79 -26.63 -5.87
N SER A 367 -22.09 -26.09 -4.88
CA SER A 367 -20.87 -25.32 -5.04
C SER A 367 -19.63 -25.90 -4.35
N SER A 368 -19.68 -27.03 -3.64
CA SER A 368 -18.46 -27.59 -3.01
C SER A 368 -17.42 -28.05 -4.05
N ILE A 369 -17.87 -28.50 -5.23
CA ILE A 369 -17.00 -28.82 -6.38
C ILE A 369 -16.59 -27.54 -7.13
N SER A 370 -17.50 -26.57 -7.27
CA SER A 370 -17.24 -25.29 -7.92
C SER A 370 -16.21 -24.44 -7.15
N LEU A 371 -16.28 -24.41 -5.81
CA LEU A 371 -15.37 -23.66 -4.96
C LEU A 371 -13.94 -24.20 -5.04
N LYS A 372 -13.75 -25.52 -4.98
CA LYS A 372 -12.41 -26.12 -5.15
C LYS A 372 -11.86 -25.90 -6.56
N SER A 373 -12.72 -25.94 -7.58
CA SER A 373 -12.30 -25.63 -8.96
C SER A 373 -11.92 -24.16 -9.12
N VAL A 374 -12.64 -23.24 -8.48
CA VAL A 374 -12.33 -21.79 -8.51
C VAL A 374 -11.07 -21.49 -7.70
N GLU A 375 -10.90 -22.11 -6.54
CA GLU A 375 -9.70 -21.99 -5.71
C GLU A 375 -8.46 -22.47 -6.48
N LYS A 376 -8.56 -23.60 -7.20
CA LYS A 376 -7.47 -24.08 -8.04
C LYS A 376 -7.13 -23.09 -9.16
N LYS A 377 -8.14 -22.57 -9.87
CA LYS A 377 -7.93 -21.54 -10.91
C LYS A 377 -7.28 -20.27 -10.35
N MET A 378 -7.69 -19.82 -9.17
CA MET A 378 -7.07 -18.66 -8.52
C MET A 378 -5.62 -18.91 -8.13
N LYS A 379 -5.29 -20.11 -7.63
CA LYS A 379 -3.90 -20.49 -7.36
C LYS A 379 -3.05 -20.58 -8.62
N ASP A 380 -3.62 -21.13 -9.70
CA ASP A 380 -2.93 -21.23 -10.98
C ASP A 380 -2.67 -19.83 -11.57
N MET A 381 -3.66 -18.91 -11.53
CA MET A 381 -3.47 -17.51 -11.94
C MET A 381 -2.47 -16.75 -11.05
N LEU A 382 -2.51 -16.97 -9.74
CA LEU A 382 -1.55 -16.36 -8.82
C LEU A 382 -0.12 -16.78 -9.18
N LYS A 383 0.08 -18.06 -9.46
CA LYS A 383 1.39 -18.59 -9.84
C LYS A 383 1.88 -18.01 -11.17
N GLU A 384 0.98 -17.89 -12.16
CA GLU A 384 1.31 -17.25 -13.45
C GLU A 384 1.71 -15.78 -13.28
N GLU A 385 1.01 -15.02 -12.43
CA GLU A 385 1.35 -13.63 -12.13
C GLU A 385 2.65 -13.50 -11.32
N GLU A 386 2.93 -14.43 -10.41
CA GLU A 386 4.21 -14.51 -9.69
C GLU A 386 5.38 -14.78 -10.65
N ASP A 387 5.23 -15.73 -11.58
CA ASP A 387 6.25 -16.03 -12.60
C ASP A 387 6.46 -14.81 -13.53
N ARG A 388 5.38 -14.12 -13.90
CA ARG A 388 5.44 -12.90 -14.70
C ARG A 388 6.15 -11.76 -13.97
N LEU A 389 5.90 -11.60 -12.68
CA LEU A 389 6.57 -10.62 -11.82
C LEU A 389 8.08 -10.93 -11.71
N GLN A 390 8.44 -12.20 -11.50
CA GLN A 390 9.85 -12.62 -11.44
C GLN A 390 10.57 -12.34 -12.77
N LEU A 391 9.93 -12.63 -13.91
CA LEU A 391 10.46 -12.32 -15.24
C LEU A 391 10.68 -10.81 -15.42
N ALA A 392 9.72 -9.98 -15.01
CA ALA A 392 9.82 -8.53 -15.08
C ALA A 392 10.98 -8.00 -14.20
N HIS A 393 11.14 -8.51 -12.98
CA HIS A 393 12.26 -8.16 -12.10
C HIS A 393 13.61 -8.57 -12.70
N ALA A 394 13.72 -9.77 -13.27
CA ALA A 394 14.94 -10.22 -13.93
C ALA A 394 15.31 -9.32 -15.12
N ASN A 395 14.32 -8.89 -15.92
CA ASN A 395 14.52 -7.96 -17.03
C ASN A 395 14.91 -6.55 -16.55
N MET A 396 14.29 -6.07 -15.47
CA MET A 396 14.66 -4.79 -14.85
C MET A 396 16.10 -4.83 -14.34
N ALA A 397 16.51 -5.89 -13.64
CA ALA A 397 17.87 -6.04 -13.14
C ALA A 397 18.91 -6.09 -14.27
N LYS A 398 18.60 -6.80 -15.37
CA LYS A 398 19.44 -6.80 -16.58
C LYS A 398 19.57 -5.40 -17.18
N SER A 399 18.47 -4.66 -17.25
CA SER A 399 18.44 -3.29 -17.80
C SER A 399 19.22 -2.31 -16.92
N GLN A 400 19.10 -2.43 -15.59
CA GLN A 400 19.89 -1.64 -14.63
C GLN A 400 21.39 -1.94 -14.75
N LYS A 401 21.77 -3.22 -14.86
CA LYS A 401 23.16 -3.61 -15.08
C LYS A 401 23.72 -3.04 -16.39
N LEU A 402 22.92 -3.08 -17.46
CA LEU A 402 23.29 -2.50 -18.76
C LEU A 402 23.47 -0.97 -18.64
N LEU A 403 22.54 -0.28 -17.99
CA LEU A 403 22.62 1.16 -17.76
C LEU A 403 23.89 1.53 -17.00
N LEU A 404 24.17 0.85 -15.89
CA LEU A 404 25.38 1.08 -15.10
C LEU A 404 26.66 0.84 -15.94
N THR A 405 26.65 -0.19 -16.79
CA THR A 405 27.77 -0.48 -17.70
C THR A 405 27.97 0.65 -18.71
N ILE A 406 26.89 1.20 -19.27
CA ILE A 406 26.92 2.33 -20.21
C ILE A 406 27.41 3.60 -19.50
N GLU A 407 26.87 3.94 -18.33
CA GLU A 407 27.27 5.10 -17.53
C GLU A 407 28.76 5.03 -17.17
N THR A 408 29.21 3.86 -16.67
CA THR A 408 30.62 3.62 -16.36
C THR A 408 31.49 3.71 -17.62
N GLY A 409 31.00 3.24 -18.77
CA GLY A 409 31.69 3.37 -20.06
C GLY A 409 31.84 4.82 -20.51
N ILE A 410 30.78 5.62 -20.38
CA ILE A 410 30.77 7.06 -20.70
C ILE A 410 31.70 7.82 -19.76
N ASP A 411 31.67 7.52 -18.46
CA ASP A 411 32.57 8.14 -17.47
C ASP A 411 34.04 7.83 -17.78
N ASN A 412 34.35 6.56 -18.10
CA ASN A 412 35.70 6.17 -18.51
C ASN A 412 36.16 6.89 -19.78
N LEU A 413 35.28 7.01 -20.77
CA LEU A 413 35.58 7.73 -22.01
C LEU A 413 35.80 9.23 -21.74
N HIS A 414 34.94 9.83 -20.92
CA HIS A 414 35.03 11.22 -20.51
C HIS A 414 36.37 11.51 -19.82
N ILE A 415 36.73 10.72 -18.80
CA ILE A 415 38.01 10.87 -18.07
C ILE A 415 39.21 10.82 -19.02
N ARG A 416 39.21 9.90 -20.01
CA ARG A 416 40.30 9.79 -21.00
C ARG A 416 40.37 11.00 -21.94
N LEU A 417 39.23 11.60 -22.28
CA LEU A 417 39.14 12.72 -23.23
C LEU A 417 39.26 14.10 -22.56
N VAL A 418 39.04 14.22 -21.24
CA VAL A 418 39.13 15.49 -20.51
C VAL A 418 40.45 16.23 -20.79
N GLY A 419 41.58 15.52 -20.87
CA GLY A 419 42.89 16.11 -21.13
C GLY A 419 43.17 16.59 -22.55
N VAL A 420 42.23 16.43 -23.50
CA VAL A 420 42.41 16.87 -24.90
C VAL A 420 42.00 18.33 -25.05
N PRO A 421 42.91 19.25 -25.44
CA PRO A 421 42.60 20.67 -25.56
C PRO A 421 41.86 20.98 -26.88
N LEU A 422 40.67 21.59 -26.80
CA LEU A 422 39.99 22.14 -27.97
C LEU A 422 40.45 23.58 -28.27
N PRO A 423 40.56 23.99 -29.55
CA PRO A 423 41.00 25.33 -29.94
C PRO A 423 40.02 26.45 -29.56
N THR A 424 38.74 26.12 -29.34
CA THR A 424 37.65 27.10 -29.18
C THR A 424 37.30 27.37 -27.72
N ALA A 425 37.78 26.57 -26.76
CA ALA A 425 37.42 26.68 -25.36
C ALA A 425 38.42 27.52 -24.57
N GLN A 426 38.34 28.86 -24.70
CA GLN A 426 38.96 29.75 -23.71
C GLN A 426 38.17 29.66 -22.40
N LYS A 427 38.75 28.99 -21.40
CA LYS A 427 38.24 28.65 -20.05
C LYS A 427 37.33 27.41 -20.00
N GLU A 428 37.93 26.22 -20.04
CA GLU A 428 37.34 25.06 -19.37
C GLU A 428 37.41 25.32 -17.85
N ALA A 429 36.24 25.60 -17.25
CA ALA A 429 36.09 25.54 -15.80
C ALA A 429 36.30 24.09 -15.35
N LEU A 430 36.93 23.95 -14.19
CA LEU A 430 37.26 22.69 -13.50
C LEU A 430 36.14 21.64 -13.67
N PRO A 431 36.45 20.37 -13.97
CA PRO A 431 35.42 19.36 -14.15
C PRO A 431 34.66 19.25 -12.84
N SER A 432 33.39 19.63 -12.86
CA SER A 432 32.49 19.35 -11.76
C SER A 432 32.06 17.89 -11.91
N ASP A 433 32.27 17.09 -10.87
CA ASP A 433 31.87 15.68 -10.80
C ASP A 433 30.36 15.45 -11.00
N THR A 434 29.55 16.51 -11.07
CA THR A 434 28.09 16.47 -11.23
C THR A 434 27.62 16.81 -12.65
N LEU A 435 28.33 16.35 -13.68
CA LEU A 435 27.84 16.48 -15.06
C LEU A 435 26.93 15.30 -15.43
N ASP A 436 25.74 15.60 -15.97
CA ASP A 436 24.76 14.60 -16.45
C ASP A 436 25.36 13.68 -17.54
N VAL A 437 24.89 12.43 -17.61
CA VAL A 437 25.43 11.37 -18.51
C VAL A 437 25.37 11.82 -19.98
N HIS A 438 24.28 12.47 -20.38
CA HIS A 438 24.14 13.02 -21.74
C HIS A 438 25.11 14.16 -22.02
N SER A 439 25.37 15.01 -21.02
CA SER A 439 26.33 16.10 -21.12
C SER A 439 27.77 15.58 -21.23
N LYS A 440 28.12 14.54 -20.47
CA LYS A 440 29.40 13.84 -20.58
C LYS A 440 29.58 13.21 -21.96
N LEU A 441 28.53 12.59 -22.50
CA LEU A 441 28.54 11.97 -23.83
C LEU A 441 28.70 13.02 -24.95
N ALA A 442 27.97 14.14 -24.89
CA ALA A 442 28.11 15.24 -25.85
C ALA A 442 29.52 15.84 -25.84
N HIS A 443 30.13 15.99 -24.65
CA HIS A 443 31.53 16.42 -24.51
C HIS A 443 32.51 15.42 -25.13
N CYS A 444 32.25 14.11 -24.96
CA CYS A 444 33.03 13.07 -25.61
C CYS A 444 32.88 13.12 -27.13
N GLU A 445 31.66 13.33 -27.65
CA GLU A 445 31.38 13.44 -29.08
C GLU A 445 32.14 14.62 -29.72
N GLU A 446 32.08 15.81 -29.13
CA GLU A 446 32.79 16.99 -29.63
C GLU A 446 34.31 16.78 -29.67
N LYS A 447 34.87 16.18 -28.60
CA LYS A 447 36.30 15.84 -28.52
C LYS A 447 36.71 14.77 -29.52
N LEU A 448 35.89 13.73 -29.69
CA LEU A 448 36.17 12.65 -30.66
C LEU A 448 36.07 13.13 -32.10
N LEU A 449 35.09 13.98 -32.43
CA LEU A 449 34.98 14.60 -33.76
C LEU A 449 36.20 15.48 -34.07
N TYR A 450 36.64 16.30 -33.10
CA TYR A 450 37.85 17.09 -33.24
C TYR A 450 39.11 16.21 -33.43
N LEU A 451 39.23 15.12 -32.68
CA LEU A 451 40.32 14.16 -32.85
C LEU A 451 40.26 13.45 -34.20
N ALA A 452 39.08 13.06 -34.66
CA ALA A 452 38.87 12.44 -35.97
C ALA A 452 39.27 13.38 -37.11
N ASP A 453 38.85 14.65 -37.06
CA ASP A 453 39.26 15.69 -38.02
C ASP A 453 40.78 15.91 -37.97
N ARG A 454 41.38 15.95 -36.78
CA ARG A 454 42.85 16.06 -36.63
C ARG A 454 43.58 14.87 -37.22
N VAL A 455 43.13 13.65 -36.97
CA VAL A 455 43.72 12.43 -37.53
C VAL A 455 43.57 12.43 -39.06
N GLN A 456 42.42 12.87 -39.59
CA GLN A 456 42.19 12.98 -41.03
C GLN A 456 43.05 14.06 -41.69
N MET A 457 43.32 15.17 -41.00
CA MET A 457 44.28 16.19 -41.43
C MET A 457 45.73 15.70 -41.36
N LEU A 458 46.09 14.92 -40.34
CA LEU A 458 47.41 14.30 -40.18
C LEU A 458 47.66 13.18 -41.21
N ALA A 459 46.62 12.48 -41.65
CA ALA A 459 46.69 11.50 -42.73
C ALA A 459 47.06 12.10 -44.09
N ARG A 460 46.87 13.42 -44.28
CA ARG A 460 47.35 14.15 -45.48
C ARG A 460 48.82 14.56 -45.41
N THR A 461 49.45 14.48 -44.24
CA THR A 461 50.90 14.65 -44.04
C THR A 461 51.56 13.28 -43.90
N GLU A 462 51.61 12.55 -45.02
CA GLU A 462 52.10 11.17 -45.12
C GLU A 462 53.54 11.01 -44.59
N GLU A 463 54.35 12.07 -44.64
CA GLU A 463 55.71 12.12 -44.10
C GLU A 463 55.81 12.14 -42.56
N VAL A 464 54.75 12.54 -41.85
CA VAL A 464 54.75 12.55 -40.38
C VAL A 464 54.30 11.20 -39.83
N LEU A 465 53.38 10.53 -40.53
CA LEU A 465 52.93 9.19 -40.18
C LEU A 465 54.01 8.13 -40.37
N THR A 466 54.86 8.24 -41.39
CA THR A 466 56.02 7.35 -41.58
C THR A 466 57.06 7.54 -40.47
N LYS A 467 57.40 8.79 -40.12
CA LYS A 467 58.35 9.07 -39.03
C LYS A 467 57.85 8.62 -37.65
N VAL A 468 56.55 8.77 -37.38
CA VAL A 468 55.94 8.31 -36.12
C VAL A 468 55.80 6.79 -36.10
N ARG A 469 55.49 6.14 -37.23
CA ARG A 469 55.51 4.68 -37.39
C ARG A 469 56.92 4.13 -37.14
N ASP A 470 57.93 4.68 -37.80
CA ASP A 470 59.32 4.25 -37.65
C ASP A 470 59.83 4.49 -36.21
N ALA A 471 59.42 5.59 -35.58
CA ALA A 471 59.73 5.88 -34.17
C ALA A 471 59.02 4.93 -33.19
N LEU A 472 57.76 4.58 -33.44
CA LEU A 472 57.00 3.63 -32.61
C LEU A 472 57.51 2.20 -32.81
N GLU A 473 57.85 1.81 -34.04
CA GLU A 473 58.38 0.49 -34.36
C GLU A 473 59.80 0.30 -33.78
N SER A 474 60.64 1.34 -33.88
CA SER A 474 61.97 1.35 -33.22
C SER A 474 61.91 1.50 -31.70
N SER A 475 60.83 2.06 -31.14
CA SER A 475 60.56 2.10 -29.70
C SER A 475 60.07 0.74 -29.18
N ALA A 476 59.12 0.11 -29.88
CA ALA A 476 58.57 -1.20 -29.54
C ALA A 476 59.64 -2.31 -29.60
N LEU A 477 60.59 -2.21 -30.53
CA LEU A 477 61.75 -3.12 -30.60
C LEU A 477 62.74 -2.96 -29.43
N LYS A 478 62.72 -1.82 -28.72
CA LYS A 478 63.63 -1.54 -27.59
C LYS A 478 63.05 -1.91 -26.23
N GLU A 479 61.74 -2.09 -26.12
CA GLU A 479 61.04 -2.23 -24.84
C GLU A 479 60.67 -3.71 -24.57
N LYS A 480 61.54 -4.44 -23.87
CA LYS A 480 61.41 -5.89 -23.60
C LYS A 480 60.28 -6.29 -22.64
N GLN A 481 59.39 -5.39 -22.23
CA GLN A 481 58.40 -5.63 -21.16
C GLN A 481 56.93 -5.57 -21.58
N ASN A 482 56.60 -5.36 -22.87
CA ASN A 482 55.21 -5.36 -23.34
C ASN A 482 54.77 -6.73 -23.88
N THR A 483 54.78 -7.76 -23.02
CA THR A 483 54.16 -9.07 -23.28
C THR A 483 53.13 -9.41 -22.20
N ARG A 484 52.16 -8.51 -21.97
CA ARG A 484 51.02 -8.75 -21.07
C ARG A 484 49.67 -8.53 -21.74
N ILE A 485 49.57 -8.89 -23.02
CA ILE A 485 48.27 -9.13 -23.64
C ILE A 485 48.41 -10.48 -24.37
N SER A 486 47.98 -11.55 -23.70
CA SER A 486 47.61 -12.78 -24.39
C SER A 486 46.30 -12.48 -25.12
N LEU A 487 46.35 -12.43 -26.45
CA LEU A 487 45.14 -12.54 -27.26
C LEU A 487 44.74 -14.01 -27.22
N GLU A 488 44.01 -14.40 -26.17
CA GLU A 488 43.28 -15.66 -26.16
C GLU A 488 42.00 -15.49 -26.98
N GLU A 489 41.89 -16.36 -27.96
CA GLU A 489 40.78 -16.47 -28.89
C GLU A 489 39.51 -16.83 -28.12
N MET A 490 38.48 -16.01 -28.31
CA MET A 490 37.05 -16.28 -28.22
C MET A 490 36.66 -17.74 -27.90
N GLU A 491 36.67 -18.10 -26.61
CA GLU A 491 35.89 -19.21 -26.08
C GLU A 491 35.03 -18.67 -24.92
N GLU A 492 33.71 -18.80 -25.14
CA GLU A 492 32.61 -18.79 -24.18
C GLU A 492 32.93 -18.32 -22.75
N ASP A 493 32.59 -17.06 -22.45
CA ASP A 493 32.47 -16.55 -21.08
C ASP A 493 31.28 -17.24 -20.36
N VAL A 494 31.53 -18.47 -19.92
CA VAL A 494 30.78 -19.16 -18.88
C VAL A 494 31.37 -18.73 -17.54
N ILE A 495 30.76 -17.70 -16.97
CA ILE A 495 30.59 -17.50 -15.52
C ILE A 495 31.87 -17.23 -14.71
N GLU A 496 32.16 -15.95 -14.46
CA GLU A 496 32.64 -15.53 -13.14
C GLU A 496 31.48 -14.93 -12.35
N THR A 497 30.77 -15.82 -11.64
CA THR A 497 29.97 -15.45 -10.50
C THR A 497 30.90 -14.76 -9.52
N PHE A 498 30.81 -13.44 -9.43
CA PHE A 498 31.34 -12.69 -8.30
C PHE A 498 30.86 -13.39 -7.03
N GLN A 499 31.76 -14.11 -6.36
CA GLN A 499 31.60 -14.43 -4.95
C GLN A 499 31.62 -13.09 -4.23
N PHE A 500 30.46 -12.47 -4.11
CA PHE A 500 30.21 -11.59 -3.00
C PHE A 500 30.43 -12.46 -1.76
N ALA A 501 31.44 -12.12 -0.97
CA ALA A 501 31.48 -12.58 0.40
C ALA A 501 30.13 -12.14 1.00
N ASP A 502 29.27 -13.11 1.29
CA ASP A 502 28.10 -12.92 2.13
C ASP A 502 28.60 -12.39 3.47
N VAL A 503 28.67 -11.07 3.60
CA VAL A 503 28.80 -10.38 4.88
C VAL A 503 27.43 -10.43 5.53
N ASP A 504 26.98 -11.64 5.87
CA ASP A 504 25.88 -11.87 6.79
C ASP A 504 26.22 -13.06 7.68
N HIS A 505 27.39 -12.97 8.32
CA HIS A 505 27.66 -13.75 9.51
C HIS A 505 26.86 -13.16 10.67
N SER A 506 25.60 -13.57 10.77
CA SER A 506 24.99 -13.71 12.09
C SER A 506 25.98 -14.48 12.96
N TYR A 507 26.50 -13.83 14.00
CA TYR A 507 27.47 -14.43 14.89
C TYR A 507 26.83 -15.64 15.58
N VAL A 508 27.15 -16.84 15.09
CA VAL A 508 26.77 -18.11 15.71
C VAL A 508 27.96 -18.60 16.53
N PRO A 509 27.90 -18.52 17.87
CA PRO A 509 29.03 -18.91 18.71
C PRO A 509 29.35 -20.39 18.50
N SER A 510 30.62 -20.70 18.22
CA SER A 510 31.06 -22.10 18.10
C SER A 510 30.87 -22.83 19.44
N ARG A 511 30.70 -24.16 19.40
CA ARG A 511 30.57 -25.00 20.61
C ARG A 511 31.68 -24.75 21.64
N ALA A 512 32.90 -24.48 21.18
CA ALA A 512 34.03 -24.15 22.05
C ALA A 512 33.87 -22.79 22.74
N GLU A 513 33.27 -21.82 22.05
CA GLU A 513 33.01 -20.47 22.55
C GLU A 513 31.88 -20.44 23.59
N ILE A 514 30.81 -21.19 23.34
CA ILE A 514 29.72 -21.43 24.31
C ILE A 514 30.30 -22.08 25.58
N LYS A 515 31.19 -23.08 25.42
CA LYS A 515 31.86 -23.72 26.55
C LYS A 515 32.74 -22.73 27.34
N ARG A 516 33.44 -21.84 26.64
CA ARG A 516 34.28 -20.78 27.24
C ARG A 516 33.45 -19.76 28.01
N GLN A 517 32.31 -19.33 27.47
CA GLN A 517 31.39 -18.42 28.15
C GLN A 517 30.73 -19.09 29.36
N GLY A 518 30.31 -20.35 29.25
CA GLY A 518 29.79 -21.13 30.37
C GLY A 518 30.81 -21.26 31.51
N GLN A 519 32.08 -21.49 31.17
CA GLN A 519 33.14 -21.59 32.16
C GLN A 519 33.43 -20.26 32.87
N ARG A 520 33.40 -19.13 32.14
CA ARG A 520 33.52 -17.79 32.74
C ARG A 520 32.36 -17.46 33.69
N LEU A 521 31.14 -17.88 33.36
CA LEU A 521 29.97 -17.72 34.24
C LEU A 521 30.10 -18.52 35.53
N ILE A 522 30.62 -19.75 35.45
CA ILE A 522 30.87 -20.60 36.61
C ILE A 522 32.00 -20.01 37.49
N GLU A 523 33.11 -19.56 36.87
CA GLU A 523 34.22 -18.90 37.56
C GLU A 523 33.80 -17.57 38.21
N GLY A 524 32.91 -16.82 37.57
CA GLY A 524 32.33 -15.59 38.11
C GLY A 524 31.44 -15.82 39.34
N LYS A 525 30.75 -16.97 39.41
CA LYS A 525 29.93 -17.35 40.58
C LYS A 525 30.74 -17.99 41.72
N LEU A 526 31.93 -18.52 41.44
CA LEU A 526 32.84 -19.12 42.43
C LEU A 526 33.81 -18.12 43.07
N LYS A 527 33.94 -16.90 42.53
CA LYS A 527 34.70 -15.82 43.19
C LYS A 527 33.87 -15.23 44.34
N VAL A 528 33.98 -15.88 45.50
CA VAL A 528 33.53 -15.38 46.80
C VAL A 528 33.99 -13.92 46.97
N ALA A 529 33.04 -13.02 47.17
CA ALA A 529 33.28 -11.63 47.49
C ALA A 529 34.11 -11.53 48.79
N LYS A 530 35.41 -11.23 48.65
CA LYS A 530 36.22 -10.80 49.80
C LYS A 530 35.71 -9.44 50.27
N LYS A 531 34.99 -9.43 51.40
CA LYS A 531 34.73 -8.23 52.20
C LYS A 531 36.07 -7.51 52.45
N LYS A 532 36.16 -6.24 52.07
CA LYS A 532 37.21 -5.34 52.56
C LYS A 532 36.67 -4.58 53.78
N LYS A 533 37.58 -4.45 54.75
CA LYS A 533 37.45 -3.74 56.03
C LYS A 533 37.06 -2.28 55.86
#